data_AF-A0A820M0N8-F1
#
_entry.id   AF-A0A820M0N8-F1
#
_cell.length_a   1.000
_cell.length_b   1.000
_cell.length_c   1.000
_cell.angle_alpha   90.00
_cell.angle_beta   90.00
_cell.angle_gamma   90.00
#
_symmetry.space_group_name_H-M   'P 1'
#
loop_
_entity.id
_entity.type
_entity.pdbx_description
1 polymer ?
#
loop_
_entity_poly.entity_id
_entity_poly.type
_entity_poly.pdbx_seq_one_letter_code
_entity_poly.pdbx_strand_id
1 'polypeptide(L)'
;LYGQQGEASLFGVRGFVVLVNGGFSRIPSYWNLIRGLQNIDACILTHFDYDVFPGLQTILHRKTILSSSNDPLCKPDIGAFFLNHTQRTKIQSIHTSKSSSTNKLVVNLNENIDEFLHNIKQLNINTFNLIKHTTSNKQNIEPISLYKKIAFGSLDLYVLHPTTFTTDDDKLIASLQK
;
A
#
# COMPACT_ATOMS: atom_id res chain seq x y z
N LEU A 1 -0.48 27.18 -3.49
CA LEU A 1 -0.57 26.14 -2.44
C LEU A 1 -0.01 24.87 -3.07
N TYR A 2 1.28 24.57 -2.82
CA TYR A 2 1.93 23.37 -3.34
C TYR A 2 1.31 22.17 -2.62
N GLY A 3 0.37 21.50 -3.28
CA GLY A 3 -0.07 20.18 -2.84
C GLY A 3 1.16 19.29 -2.82
N GLN A 4 1.47 18.70 -1.67
CA GLN A 4 2.52 17.69 -1.57
C GLN A 4 2.16 16.58 -2.55
N GLN A 5 2.84 16.54 -3.69
CA GLN A 5 2.67 15.49 -4.68
C GLN A 5 3.18 14.21 -4.00
N GLY A 6 2.32 13.21 -3.84
CA GLY A 6 2.63 12.00 -3.08
C GLY A 6 4.02 11.45 -3.39
N GLU A 7 4.83 11.31 -2.33
CA GLU A 7 6.22 10.90 -2.41
C GLU A 7 6.34 9.39 -2.17
N ALA A 8 7.28 8.78 -2.89
CA ALA A 8 7.75 7.44 -2.59
C ALA A 8 9.13 7.55 -1.93
N SER A 9 9.37 6.75 -0.90
CA SER A 9 10.64 6.69 -0.19
C SER A 9 11.23 5.29 -0.28
N LEU A 10 12.52 5.20 -0.58
CA LEU A 10 13.25 3.94 -0.65
C LEU A 10 14.30 3.94 0.46
N PHE A 11 14.27 2.93 1.31
CA PHE A 11 15.27 2.76 2.37
C PHE A 11 15.83 1.34 2.37
N GLY A 12 17.07 1.18 2.81
CA GLY A 12 17.74 -0.11 2.81
C GLY A 12 18.57 -0.32 4.06
N VAL A 13 18.47 -1.50 4.67
CA VAL A 13 19.30 -1.93 5.80
C VAL A 13 19.92 -3.28 5.46
N ARG A 14 21.25 -3.31 5.27
CA ARG A 14 22.05 -4.54 5.12
C ARG A 14 21.46 -5.58 4.15
N GLY A 15 21.06 -5.14 2.96
CA GLY A 15 20.50 -6.00 1.92
C GLY A 15 19.00 -6.27 2.05
N PHE A 16 18.33 -5.64 3.01
CA PHE A 16 16.86 -5.59 3.09
C PHE A 16 16.38 -4.22 2.60
N VAL A 17 15.68 -4.19 1.47
CA VAL A 17 15.18 -2.97 0.82
C VAL A 17 13.69 -2.82 1.06
N VAL A 18 13.28 -1.63 1.47
CA VAL A 18 11.88 -1.28 1.68
C VAL A 18 11.52 -0.06 0.86
N LEU A 19 10.39 -0.18 0.14
CA LEU A 19 9.77 0.90 -0.59
C LEU A 19 8.50 1.34 0.15
N VAL A 20 8.46 2.60 0.59
CA VAL A 20 7.30 3.21 1.23
C VAL A 20 6.56 4.04 0.21
N ASN A 21 5.29 3.69 -0.01
CA ASN A 21 4.43 4.23 -1.05
C ASN A 21 5.02 4.06 -2.47
N GLY A 22 4.22 4.38 -3.46
CA GLY A 22 4.53 4.32 -4.88
C GLY A 22 4.45 5.68 -5.59
N GLY A 23 4.06 6.74 -4.89
CA GLY A 23 3.91 8.09 -5.40
C GLY A 23 2.75 8.26 -6.38
N PHE A 24 2.43 9.53 -6.68
CA PHE A 24 1.29 9.92 -7.53
C PHE A 24 1.51 9.60 -9.03
N SER A 25 2.75 9.59 -9.50
CA SER A 25 3.04 9.46 -10.93
C SER A 25 2.97 8.00 -11.40
N ARG A 26 2.26 7.75 -12.50
CA ARG A 26 2.31 6.47 -13.24
C ARG A 26 3.69 6.18 -13.85
N ILE A 27 4.53 7.21 -14.01
CA ILE A 27 5.94 7.07 -14.34
C ILE A 27 6.72 7.25 -13.03
N PRO A 28 7.03 6.17 -12.30
CA PRO A 28 7.66 6.29 -10.98
C PRO A 28 9.04 6.94 -11.11
N SER A 29 9.23 8.07 -10.43
CA SER A 29 10.50 8.82 -10.42
C SER A 29 11.67 8.02 -9.86
N TYR A 30 11.37 7.07 -8.97
CA TYR A 30 12.33 6.13 -8.38
C TYR A 30 12.64 4.92 -9.26
N TRP A 31 12.03 4.77 -10.44
CA TRP A 31 12.27 3.62 -11.33
C TRP A 31 13.76 3.41 -11.62
N ASN A 32 14.48 4.51 -11.91
CA ASN A 32 15.92 4.45 -12.19
C ASN A 32 16.74 3.95 -11.00
N LEU A 33 16.23 4.13 -9.77
CA LEU A 33 16.87 3.63 -8.55
C LEU A 33 16.58 2.14 -8.35
N ILE A 34 15.32 1.72 -8.54
CA ILE A 34 14.91 0.35 -8.19
C ILE A 34 15.18 -0.68 -9.30
N ARG A 35 15.27 -0.27 -10.57
CA ARG A 35 15.44 -1.18 -11.73
C ARG A 35 16.73 -1.99 -11.71
N GLY A 36 17.75 -1.54 -10.96
CA GLY A 36 19.02 -2.25 -10.80
C GLY A 36 19.05 -3.19 -9.59
N LEU A 37 18.00 -3.18 -8.76
CA LEU A 37 17.93 -4.01 -7.57
C LEU A 37 17.50 -5.43 -7.95
N GLN A 38 18.00 -6.40 -7.18
CA GLN A 38 17.54 -7.79 -7.30
C GLN A 38 16.15 -7.97 -6.67
N ASN A 39 15.92 -7.30 -5.55
CA ASN A 39 14.74 -7.42 -4.70
C ASN A 39 14.40 -6.08 -4.02
N ILE A 40 13.11 -5.84 -3.88
CA ILE A 40 12.49 -4.98 -2.89
C ILE A 40 11.81 -5.93 -1.91
N ASP A 41 12.33 -6.06 -0.70
CA ASP A 41 11.88 -7.06 0.26
C ASP A 41 10.52 -6.73 0.84
N ALA A 42 10.24 -5.44 1.05
CA ALA A 42 8.94 -4.97 1.55
C ALA A 42 8.47 -3.71 0.83
N CYS A 43 7.20 -3.67 0.48
CA CYS A 43 6.50 -2.48 0.05
C CYS A 43 5.50 -2.08 1.14
N ILE A 44 5.53 -0.86 1.64
CA ILE A 44 4.64 -0.36 2.69
C ILE A 44 3.74 0.71 2.10
N LEU A 45 2.42 0.51 2.10
CA LEU A 45 1.45 1.54 1.72
C LEU A 45 0.83 2.13 2.99
N THR A 46 1.11 3.41 3.22
CA THR A 46 0.67 4.10 4.46
C THR A 46 -0.83 4.38 4.48
N HIS A 47 -1.46 4.47 3.32
CA HIS A 47 -2.91 4.61 3.10
C HIS A 47 -3.24 4.26 1.63
N PHE A 48 -4.51 4.36 1.23
CA PHE A 48 -4.95 4.12 -0.14
C PHE A 48 -5.61 5.38 -0.72
N ASP A 49 -4.84 6.13 -1.49
CA ASP A 49 -5.31 7.29 -2.25
C ASP A 49 -4.47 7.44 -3.53
N TYR A 50 -4.88 8.33 -4.43
CA TYR A 50 -4.28 8.55 -5.75
C TYR A 50 -2.82 8.99 -5.71
N ASP A 51 -2.33 9.48 -4.58
CA ASP A 51 -0.96 9.93 -4.40
C ASP A 51 -0.03 8.82 -3.89
N VAL A 52 -0.58 7.66 -3.50
CA VAL A 52 0.18 6.57 -2.90
C VAL A 52 0.60 5.51 -3.92
N PHE A 53 -0.31 4.92 -4.69
CA PHE A 53 -0.02 3.64 -5.37
C PHE A 53 0.14 3.65 -6.91
N PRO A 54 -0.16 4.72 -7.69
CA PRO A 54 -0.07 4.64 -9.16
C PRO A 54 1.28 4.20 -9.74
N GLY A 55 2.39 4.63 -9.15
CA GLY A 55 3.72 4.20 -9.60
C GLY A 55 3.94 2.71 -9.39
N LEU A 56 3.52 2.17 -8.23
CA LEU A 56 3.56 0.75 -7.92
C LEU A 56 2.60 -0.07 -8.81
N GLN A 57 1.40 0.43 -9.06
CA GLN A 57 0.43 -0.20 -9.97
C GLN A 57 1.03 -0.38 -11.37
N THR A 58 1.75 0.63 -11.87
CA THR A 58 2.40 0.56 -13.18
C THR A 58 3.51 -0.50 -13.21
N ILE A 59 4.28 -0.64 -12.13
CA ILE A 59 5.32 -1.67 -12.00
C ILE A 59 4.68 -3.07 -11.97
N LEU A 60 3.63 -3.27 -11.16
CA LEU A 60 2.94 -4.56 -11.07
C LEU A 60 2.28 -4.95 -12.39
N HIS A 61 1.60 -4.02 -13.07
CA HIS A 61 0.98 -4.27 -14.37
C HIS A 61 2.01 -4.66 -15.45
N ARG A 62 3.19 -4.00 -15.45
CA ARG A 62 4.28 -4.44 -16.33
C ARG A 62 4.76 -5.84 -15.98
N LYS A 63 4.86 -6.13 -14.68
CA LYS A 63 5.30 -7.43 -14.17
C LYS A 63 4.33 -8.54 -14.54
N THR A 64 3.01 -8.33 -14.45
CA THR A 64 2.00 -9.34 -14.85
C THR A 64 2.09 -9.70 -16.33
N ILE A 65 2.36 -8.72 -17.20
CA ILE A 65 2.56 -8.95 -18.64
C ILE A 65 3.85 -9.73 -18.92
N LEU A 66 4.94 -9.38 -18.23
CA LEU A 66 6.28 -9.94 -18.48
C LEU A 66 6.56 -11.24 -17.70
N SER A 67 5.77 -11.57 -16.67
CA SER A 67 5.97 -12.79 -15.86
C SER A 67 5.88 -14.08 -16.68
N SER A 68 5.18 -14.06 -17.82
CA SER A 68 5.02 -15.22 -18.70
C SER A 68 6.29 -15.59 -19.48
N SER A 69 7.27 -14.68 -19.62
CA SER A 69 8.44 -14.86 -20.49
C SER A 69 9.76 -15.14 -19.76
N ASN A 70 9.76 -15.30 -18.42
CA ASN A 70 10.98 -15.42 -17.61
C ASN A 70 12.04 -14.35 -17.95
N ASP A 71 11.58 -13.15 -18.31
CA ASP A 71 12.45 -12.09 -18.79
C ASP A 71 13.28 -11.49 -17.62
N PRO A 72 14.62 -11.40 -17.73
CA PRO A 72 15.46 -10.73 -16.73
C PRO A 72 15.10 -9.24 -16.52
N LEU A 73 14.31 -8.62 -17.41
CA LEU A 73 13.72 -7.29 -17.23
C LEU A 73 12.63 -7.23 -16.14
N CYS A 74 12.19 -8.35 -15.58
CA CYS A 74 11.14 -8.43 -14.54
C CYS A 74 11.62 -8.03 -13.12
N LYS A 75 12.83 -7.45 -13.02
CA LYS A 75 13.44 -7.00 -11.77
C LYS A 75 13.01 -5.56 -11.40
N PRO A 76 12.99 -5.23 -10.09
CA PRO A 76 13.28 -6.11 -8.94
C PRO A 76 12.15 -7.09 -8.62
N ASP A 77 12.47 -8.14 -7.87
CA ASP A 77 11.45 -8.96 -7.20
C ASP A 77 10.83 -8.23 -6.02
N ILE A 78 9.53 -8.44 -5.79
CA ILE A 78 8.80 -7.78 -4.71
C ILE A 78 8.44 -8.86 -3.69
N GLY A 79 8.98 -8.76 -2.48
CA GLY A 79 8.81 -9.77 -1.44
C GLY A 79 7.41 -9.80 -0.84
N ALA A 80 6.97 -8.66 -0.28
CA ALA A 80 5.65 -8.54 0.33
C ALA A 80 5.13 -7.11 0.35
N PHE A 81 3.80 -6.96 0.44
CA PHE A 81 3.13 -5.70 0.69
C PHE A 81 2.59 -5.62 2.12
N PHE A 82 2.81 -4.49 2.78
CA PHE A 82 2.20 -4.13 4.06
C PHE A 82 1.23 -2.98 3.82
N LEU A 83 -0.05 -3.25 4.03
CA LEU A 83 -1.14 -2.40 3.58
C LEU A 83 -1.89 -1.83 4.77
N ASN A 84 -1.99 -0.49 4.86
CA ASN A 84 -2.92 0.17 5.75
C ASN A 84 -4.28 0.29 5.06
N HIS A 85 -4.95 -0.85 4.88
CA HIS A 85 -6.29 -0.91 4.27
C HIS A 85 -7.29 -1.37 5.31
N THR A 86 -8.28 -0.54 5.63
CA THR A 86 -9.45 -1.02 6.35
C THR A 86 -10.23 -1.93 5.42
N GLN A 87 -10.32 -3.22 5.75
CA GLN A 87 -11.09 -4.24 5.04
C GLN A 87 -12.62 -4.00 5.03
N ARG A 88 -13.10 -2.74 5.09
CA ARG A 88 -14.52 -2.38 5.11
C ARG A 88 -15.01 -1.59 3.90
N THR A 89 -14.31 -1.59 2.78
CA THR A 89 -15.03 -1.63 1.50
C THR A 89 -15.42 -3.09 1.27
N LYS A 90 -16.55 -3.48 1.87
CA LYS A 90 -17.24 -4.69 1.43
C LYS A 90 -17.24 -4.69 -0.08
N ILE A 91 -16.69 -5.75 -0.64
CA ILE A 91 -17.03 -6.29 -1.95
C ILE A 91 -18.56 -6.23 -2.05
N GLN A 92 -19.08 -5.15 -2.61
CA GLN A 92 -20.40 -5.10 -3.20
C GLN A 92 -20.14 -5.10 -4.70
N SER A 93 -19.87 -6.29 -5.22
CA SER A 93 -20.37 -6.64 -6.54
C SER A 93 -21.90 -6.54 -6.49
N ILE A 94 -22.43 -5.33 -6.53
CA ILE A 94 -23.83 -5.11 -6.88
C ILE A 94 -23.79 -4.67 -8.33
N HIS A 95 -23.74 -5.67 -9.22
CA HIS A 95 -24.56 -5.56 -10.41
C HIS A 95 -25.95 -5.12 -9.93
N THR A 96 -26.43 -4.02 -10.52
CA THR A 96 -27.77 -3.42 -10.35
C THR A 96 -27.95 -2.44 -9.18
N SER A 97 -27.72 -1.16 -9.44
CA SER A 97 -28.84 -0.19 -9.47
C SER A 97 -28.35 1.18 -9.95
N LYS A 98 -29.01 1.66 -11.00
CA LYS A 98 -28.93 3.04 -11.47
C LYS A 98 -29.47 3.94 -10.36
N SER A 99 -28.63 4.73 -9.71
CA SER A 99 -29.08 5.91 -8.97
C SER A 99 -27.97 6.97 -8.91
N SER A 100 -28.28 8.09 -9.57
CA SER A 100 -27.74 9.45 -9.46
C SER A 100 -26.39 9.72 -8.77
N SER A 101 -25.49 10.28 -9.58
CA SER A 101 -24.55 11.35 -9.18
C SER A 101 -23.65 11.09 -7.97
N THR A 102 -23.03 9.92 -7.88
CA THR A 102 -21.84 9.73 -7.03
C THR A 102 -20.58 9.95 -7.87
N ASN A 103 -19.65 10.75 -7.34
CA ASN A 103 -18.50 11.31 -8.05
C ASN A 103 -17.73 10.25 -8.85
N LYS A 104 -17.68 10.38 -10.19
CA LYS A 104 -16.92 9.51 -11.11
C LYS A 104 -15.45 9.30 -10.68
N LEU A 105 -14.87 10.26 -9.95
CA LEU A 105 -13.52 10.19 -9.39
C LEU A 105 -13.38 9.19 -8.23
N VAL A 106 -14.41 9.02 -7.39
CA VAL A 106 -14.39 8.07 -6.27
C VAL A 106 -14.57 6.64 -6.77
N VAL A 107 -15.44 6.44 -7.77
CA VAL A 107 -15.64 5.14 -8.43
C VAL A 107 -14.34 4.65 -9.06
N ASN A 108 -13.60 5.54 -9.71
CA ASN A 108 -12.31 5.24 -10.33
C ASN A 108 -11.23 4.86 -9.28
N LEU A 109 -11.27 5.39 -8.04
CA LEU A 109 -10.27 5.06 -7.03
C LEU A 109 -10.41 3.61 -6.58
N ASN A 110 -11.63 3.19 -6.24
CA ASN A 110 -11.91 1.83 -5.81
C ASN A 110 -11.55 0.81 -6.91
N GLU A 111 -11.91 1.12 -8.17
CA GLU A 111 -11.54 0.28 -9.32
C GLU A 111 -10.02 0.14 -9.47
N ASN A 112 -9.26 1.24 -9.34
CA ASN A 112 -7.79 1.19 -9.39
C ASN A 112 -7.19 0.40 -8.21
N ILE A 113 -7.77 0.50 -7.01
CA ILE A 113 -7.35 -0.27 -5.83
C ILE A 113 -7.62 -1.76 -6.05
N ASP A 114 -8.80 -2.12 -6.57
CA ASP A 114 -9.16 -3.50 -6.86
C ASP A 114 -8.23 -4.09 -7.92
N GLU A 115 -7.91 -3.34 -8.98
CA GLU A 115 -6.94 -3.75 -10.00
C GLU A 115 -5.53 -3.92 -9.39
N PHE A 116 -5.11 -2.99 -8.54
CA PHE A 116 -3.83 -3.07 -7.83
C PHE A 116 -3.73 -4.35 -6.99
N LEU A 117 -4.76 -4.64 -6.17
CA LEU A 117 -4.82 -5.86 -5.36
C LEU A 117 -4.94 -7.12 -6.22
N HIS A 118 -5.62 -7.05 -7.36
CA HIS A 118 -5.69 -8.15 -8.33
C HIS A 118 -4.31 -8.48 -8.90
N ASN A 119 -3.55 -7.48 -9.32
CA ASN A 119 -2.18 -7.66 -9.85
C ASN A 119 -1.24 -8.26 -8.80
N ILE A 120 -1.32 -7.84 -7.53
CA ILE A 120 -0.56 -8.45 -6.42
C ILE A 120 -0.87 -9.94 -6.30
N LYS A 121 -2.16 -10.31 -6.33
CA LYS A 121 -2.60 -11.72 -6.25
C LYS A 121 -2.15 -12.53 -7.46
N GLN A 122 -2.26 -11.97 -8.67
CA GLN A 122 -1.81 -12.64 -9.90
C GLN A 122 -0.32 -12.95 -9.87
N LEU A 123 0.48 -12.08 -9.24
CA LEU A 123 1.92 -12.26 -9.06
C LEU A 123 2.29 -13.13 -7.85
N ASN A 124 1.31 -13.67 -7.12
CA ASN A 124 1.50 -14.44 -5.89
C ASN A 124 2.36 -13.73 -4.83
N ILE A 125 2.21 -12.41 -4.70
CA ILE A 125 2.93 -11.61 -3.69
C ILE A 125 2.10 -11.56 -2.41
N ASN A 126 2.76 -11.78 -1.26
CA ASN A 126 2.10 -11.79 0.03
C ASN A 126 1.65 -10.38 0.46
N THR A 127 0.50 -10.28 1.13
CA THR A 127 -0.01 -9.04 1.71
C THR A 127 -0.22 -9.18 3.22
N PHE A 128 0.21 -8.19 4.00
CA PHE A 128 0.03 -8.10 5.44
C PHE A 128 -0.72 -6.83 5.80
N ASN A 129 -1.63 -6.90 6.78
CA ASN A 129 -2.32 -5.72 7.28
C ASN A 129 -1.43 -4.96 8.27
N LEU A 130 -1.32 -3.64 8.11
CA LEU A 130 -0.67 -2.76 9.07
C LEU A 130 -1.52 -2.53 10.33
N ILE A 131 -2.83 -2.78 10.24
CA ILE A 131 -3.75 -2.71 11.37
C ILE A 131 -3.76 -4.07 12.09
N LYS A 132 -3.12 -4.14 13.26
CA LYS A 132 -3.42 -5.18 14.26
C LYS A 132 -4.54 -4.64 15.14
N HIS A 133 -5.63 -5.39 15.31
CA HIS A 133 -6.74 -5.00 16.16
C HIS A 133 -6.25 -4.54 17.55
N THR A 134 -6.26 -3.23 17.80
CA THR A 134 -6.05 -2.71 19.14
C THR A 134 -7.33 -2.99 19.92
N THR A 135 -7.27 -3.90 20.89
CA THR A 135 -8.37 -4.12 21.83
C THR A 135 -8.71 -2.79 22.53
N SER A 136 -10.01 -2.50 22.69
CA SER A 136 -10.57 -1.21 23.13
C SER A 136 -9.98 -0.62 24.41
N ASN A 137 -9.24 -1.40 25.20
CA ASN A 137 -8.86 -1.02 26.56
C ASN A 137 -7.34 -0.86 26.78
N LYS A 138 -6.50 -0.97 25.74
CA LYS A 138 -5.06 -0.63 25.81
C LYS A 138 -4.51 -0.37 24.40
N GLN A 139 -4.09 0.86 24.13
CA GLN A 139 -3.28 1.20 22.94
C GLN A 139 -1.86 0.65 23.12
N ASN A 140 -1.68 -0.67 23.09
CA ASN A 140 -0.35 -1.24 23.04
C ASN A 140 0.08 -1.33 21.58
N ILE A 141 1.00 -0.47 21.15
CA ILE A 141 1.53 -0.47 19.78
C ILE A 141 2.45 -1.69 19.64
N GLU A 142 1.95 -2.75 19.03
CA GLU A 142 2.76 -3.94 18.75
C GLU A 142 3.58 -3.76 17.47
N PRO A 143 4.90 -3.96 17.51
CA PRO A 143 5.73 -3.87 16.32
C PRO A 143 5.43 -4.97 15.31
N ILE A 144 5.72 -4.69 14.04
CA ILE A 144 5.77 -5.64 12.93
C ILE A 144 7.25 -5.82 12.57
N SER A 145 7.81 -7.00 12.84
CA SER A 145 9.20 -7.32 12.49
C SER A 145 9.32 -7.50 10.98
N LEU A 146 9.94 -6.53 10.29
CA LEU A 146 10.21 -6.58 8.85
C LEU A 146 11.46 -7.41 8.53
N TYR A 147 12.50 -7.26 9.36
CA TYR A 147 13.77 -7.96 9.18
C TYR A 147 14.35 -8.32 10.53
N LYS A 148 14.96 -9.51 10.64
CA LYS A 148 15.69 -9.93 11.83
C LYS A 148 16.88 -10.78 11.40
N LYS A 149 18.08 -10.36 11.81
CA LYS A 149 19.31 -11.12 11.59
C LYS A 149 20.00 -11.35 12.93
N ILE A 150 20.18 -12.63 13.26
CA ILE A 150 20.84 -13.08 14.49
C ILE A 150 22.21 -12.39 14.60
N ALA A 151 22.50 -11.78 15.75
CA ALA A 151 23.70 -10.99 16.04
C ALA A 151 23.87 -9.64 15.29
N PHE A 152 22.95 -9.26 14.39
CA PHE A 152 23.03 -7.99 13.63
C PHE A 152 21.83 -7.05 13.87
N GLY A 153 20.78 -7.52 14.56
CA GLY A 153 19.64 -6.73 14.98
C GLY A 153 18.36 -7.03 14.19
N SER A 154 17.34 -6.20 14.41
CA SER A 154 16.06 -6.24 13.71
C SER A 154 15.68 -4.87 13.16
N LEU A 155 14.81 -4.88 12.16
CA LEU A 155 14.04 -3.73 11.71
C LEU A 155 12.58 -4.01 12.06
N ASP A 156 12.06 -3.22 12.98
CA ASP A 156 10.70 -3.32 13.48
C ASP A 156 9.90 -2.07 13.06
N LEU A 157 8.73 -2.28 12.50
CA LEU A 157 7.80 -1.24 12.08
C LEU A 157 6.76 -0.99 13.18
N TYR A 158 6.68 0.26 13.63
CA TYR A 158 5.69 0.72 14.61
C TYR A 158 4.63 1.57 13.91
N VAL A 159 3.38 1.10 13.92
CA VAL A 159 2.25 1.82 13.31
C VAL A 159 1.62 2.70 14.38
N LEU A 160 1.88 4.02 14.30
CA LEU A 160 1.44 4.97 15.33
C LEU A 160 -0.04 5.38 15.17
N HIS A 161 -0.46 5.60 13.94
CA HIS A 161 -1.82 6.04 13.60
C HIS A 161 -2.38 5.13 12.51
N PRO A 162 -2.83 3.91 12.85
CA PRO A 162 -3.57 3.10 11.89
C PRO A 162 -4.84 3.87 11.51
N THR A 163 -5.20 3.91 10.22
CA THR A 163 -6.49 4.48 9.81
C THR A 163 -7.58 3.52 10.25
N THR A 164 -8.00 3.59 11.50
CA THR A 164 -9.21 2.94 11.95
C THR A 164 -10.34 3.93 11.73
N PHE A 165 -11.07 3.85 10.62
CA PHE A 165 -12.36 4.53 10.56
C PHE A 165 -13.32 3.73 11.43
N THR A 166 -13.39 4.08 12.72
CA THR A 166 -14.44 3.60 13.60
C THR A 166 -15.56 4.63 13.64
N THR A 167 -16.80 4.19 13.84
CA THR A 167 -17.99 5.05 13.87
C THR A 167 -17.93 6.12 14.98
N ASP A 168 -16.97 6.01 15.89
CA ASP A 168 -16.70 6.99 16.94
C ASP A 168 -15.85 8.18 16.46
N ASP A 169 -15.04 8.00 15.41
CA ASP A 169 -14.24 9.09 14.81
C ASP A 169 -15.13 10.11 14.11
N ASP A 170 -16.25 9.68 13.51
CA ASP A 170 -17.26 10.57 12.93
C ASP A 170 -17.88 11.50 13.99
N LYS A 171 -18.06 11.02 15.22
CA LYS A 171 -18.57 11.83 16.34
C LYS A 171 -17.53 12.81 16.86
N LEU A 172 -16.26 12.40 16.86
CA LEU A 172 -15.13 13.21 17.32
C LEU A 172 -14.80 14.34 16.31
N ILE A 173 -14.92 14.07 15.02
CA ILE A 173 -14.81 15.10 13.98
C ILE A 173 -16.02 16.03 13.99
N ALA A 174 -17.24 15.51 14.20
CA ALA A 174 -18.46 16.33 14.31
C ALA A 174 -18.48 17.22 15.56
N SER A 175 -17.79 16.86 16.64
CA SER A 175 -17.68 17.69 17.86
C SER A 175 -16.63 18.79 17.76
N LEU A 176 -15.63 18.64 16.87
CA LEU A 176 -14.61 19.67 16.61
C LEU A 176 -15.07 20.73 15.58
N GLN A 177 -16.18 20.48 14.89
CA GLN A 177 -16.79 21.42 13.93
C GLN A 177 -17.93 22.26 14.55
N LYS A 178 -18.08 22.25 15.87
CA LYS A 178 -19.08 23.04 16.61
C LYS A 178 -18.46 24.12 17.48
#